data_AF-A0A9D7D3Z4-F1
#
_entry.id   AF-A0A9D7D3Z4-F1
#
_cell.length_a   1.000
_cell.length_b   1.000
_cell.length_c   1.000
_cell.angle_alpha   90.00
_cell.angle_beta   90.00
_cell.angle_gamma   90.00
#
_symmetry.space_group_name_H-M   'P 1'
#
loop_
_entity.id
_entity.type
_entity.pdbx_description
1 polymer ?
#
loop_
_entity_poly.entity_id
_entity_poly.type
_entity_poly.pdbx_seq_one_letter_code
_entity_poly.pdbx_strand_id
1 'polypeptide(L)'
;MTLPRQVVAGRTYLTSRRCTQRQHLLRPDARVEQIYLYCLAEACERYKITLHGFIAMSNHQHLLVRDNLGNYPEFFAHFHKMIAKALNAHWGRWENLWATEQPNAVYLVEAQDRFDKLIYVLCNPVADNLVERVAEWPGASSFGQHLRGTTRTIKRPRGFFREDGPMPKEVTLRIEPIDGFEHLAAKEWADKIAAAVRAEEDAAKARRAKTGATRAWTQGRARHGADEQAPHRRASPQAPAPCGLSQQRAAAPRALGAPRLPKGLPRRTTPMDRG
;
A
#
# COMPACT_ATOMS: atom_id res chain seq x y z
N MET A 1 13.06 20.41 -3.97
CA MET A 1 12.79 19.21 -4.79
C MET A 1 13.36 18.01 -4.07
N THR A 2 12.57 16.95 -3.85
CA THR A 2 13.12 15.67 -3.36
C THR A 2 13.95 15.04 -4.46
N LEU A 3 15.02 14.32 -4.10
CA LEU A 3 15.84 13.61 -5.08
C LEU A 3 14.98 12.63 -5.91
N PRO A 4 15.26 12.48 -7.21
CA PRO A 4 14.56 11.53 -8.05
C PRO A 4 14.70 10.11 -7.49
N ARG A 5 13.60 9.37 -7.51
CA ARG A 5 13.58 8.00 -7.00
C ARG A 5 14.32 7.10 -7.99
N GLN A 6 15.36 6.40 -7.53
CA GLN A 6 16.09 5.46 -8.36
C GLN A 6 15.22 4.23 -8.68
N VAL A 7 15.04 3.98 -9.97
CA VAL A 7 14.38 2.79 -10.51
C VAL A 7 15.47 1.95 -11.18
N VAL A 8 15.79 0.81 -10.58
CA VAL A 8 16.95 -0.01 -11.00
C VAL A 8 16.53 -1.48 -10.99
N ALA A 9 16.79 -2.16 -12.10
CA ALA A 9 16.49 -3.57 -12.28
C ALA A 9 17.25 -4.46 -11.27
N GLY A 10 16.63 -5.58 -10.92
CA GLY A 10 17.14 -6.59 -9.99
C GLY A 10 17.07 -6.20 -8.51
N ARG A 11 16.51 -5.03 -8.16
CA ARG A 11 16.42 -4.58 -6.76
C ARG A 11 15.17 -5.07 -6.07
N THR A 12 15.32 -5.41 -4.79
CA THR A 12 14.23 -5.82 -3.91
C THR A 12 13.81 -4.67 -3.01
N TYR A 13 12.50 -4.44 -2.94
CA TYR A 13 11.89 -3.32 -2.25
C TYR A 13 10.84 -3.79 -1.24
N LEU A 14 10.87 -3.21 -0.04
CA LEU A 14 9.68 -3.15 0.82
C LEU A 14 8.83 -1.97 0.39
N THR A 15 7.57 -2.24 0.09
CA THR A 15 6.64 -1.23 -0.44
C THR A 15 5.43 -1.12 0.45
N SER A 16 4.84 0.08 0.55
CA SER A 16 3.59 0.26 1.27
C SER A 16 2.71 1.33 0.63
N ARG A 17 1.39 1.13 0.73
CA ARG A 17 0.38 2.09 0.26
C ARG A 17 -0.80 2.09 1.23
N ARG A 18 -1.21 3.29 1.67
CA ARG A 18 -2.36 3.48 2.56
C ARG A 18 -3.62 3.82 1.78
N CYS A 19 -4.77 3.40 2.29
CA CYS A 19 -6.07 3.85 1.82
C CYS A 19 -6.30 5.32 2.20
N THR A 20 -7.16 6.00 1.43
CA THR A 20 -7.53 7.39 1.71
C THR A 20 -8.05 7.53 3.14
N GLN A 21 -7.65 8.61 3.83
CA GLN A 21 -8.09 8.91 5.19
C GLN A 21 -7.94 7.74 6.19
N ARG A 22 -7.05 6.77 5.92
CA ARG A 22 -6.89 5.52 6.68
C ARG A 22 -8.20 4.69 6.80
N GLN A 23 -9.13 4.86 5.87
CA GLN A 23 -10.36 4.08 5.83
C GLN A 23 -10.07 2.58 5.61
N HIS A 24 -10.95 1.73 6.13
CA HIS A 24 -10.81 0.27 6.07
C HIS A 24 -11.29 -0.31 4.72
N LEU A 25 -10.80 0.26 3.60
CA LEU A 25 -11.26 -0.11 2.25
C LEU A 25 -10.68 -1.44 1.74
N LEU A 26 -9.64 -1.94 2.40
CA LEU A 26 -9.07 -3.28 2.23
C LEU A 26 -9.53 -4.24 3.34
N ARG A 27 -10.63 -3.92 4.05
CA ARG A 27 -11.14 -4.77 5.13
C ARG A 27 -11.28 -6.22 4.65
N PRO A 28 -10.88 -7.20 5.48
CA PRO A 28 -11.00 -8.61 5.14
C PRO A 28 -12.44 -9.00 4.79
N ASP A 29 -12.62 -9.46 3.56
CA ASP A 29 -13.85 -9.98 2.97
C ASP A 29 -13.44 -10.86 1.78
N ALA A 30 -14.19 -11.92 1.49
CA ALA A 30 -13.83 -12.89 0.45
C ALA A 30 -13.74 -12.26 -0.95
N ARG A 31 -14.62 -11.28 -1.28
CA ARG A 31 -14.57 -10.56 -2.55
C ARG A 31 -13.39 -9.60 -2.58
N VAL A 32 -13.12 -8.88 -1.49
CA VAL A 32 -11.96 -7.98 -1.38
C VAL A 32 -10.66 -8.76 -1.56
N GLU A 33 -10.51 -9.88 -0.87
CA GLU A 33 -9.34 -10.75 -0.97
C GLU A 33 -9.16 -11.24 -2.41
N GLN A 34 -10.23 -11.75 -3.04
CA GLN A 34 -10.17 -12.20 -4.43
C GLN A 34 -9.73 -11.09 -5.39
N ILE A 35 -10.31 -9.88 -5.27
CA ILE A 35 -9.95 -8.73 -6.10
C ILE A 35 -8.48 -8.36 -5.92
N TYR A 36 -8.04 -8.27 -4.66
CA TYR A 36 -6.67 -7.92 -4.32
C TYR A 36 -5.67 -8.92 -4.91
N LEU A 37 -5.86 -10.21 -4.62
CA LEU A 37 -4.96 -11.27 -5.07
C LEU A 37 -4.94 -11.42 -6.59
N TYR A 38 -6.10 -11.29 -7.24
CA TYR A 38 -6.18 -11.31 -8.70
C TYR A 38 -5.40 -10.15 -9.33
N CYS A 39 -5.62 -8.92 -8.85
CA CYS A 39 -4.89 -7.75 -9.37
C CYS A 39 -3.39 -7.85 -9.10
N LEU A 40 -2.99 -8.39 -7.95
CA LEU A 40 -1.59 -8.54 -7.58
C LEU A 40 -0.89 -9.54 -8.51
N ALA A 41 -1.48 -10.73 -8.68
CA ALA A 41 -0.95 -11.76 -9.55
C ALA A 41 -0.82 -11.28 -10.99
N GLU A 42 -1.88 -10.67 -11.53
CA GLU A 42 -1.89 -10.14 -12.89
C GLU A 42 -0.83 -9.05 -13.10
N ALA A 43 -0.70 -8.13 -12.14
CA ALA A 43 0.30 -7.07 -12.23
C ALA A 43 1.73 -7.65 -12.12
N CYS A 44 1.97 -8.62 -11.24
CA CYS A 44 3.27 -9.28 -11.14
C CYS A 44 3.66 -9.94 -12.47
N GLU A 45 2.75 -10.68 -13.08
CA GLU A 45 2.98 -11.34 -14.38
C GLU A 45 3.24 -10.33 -15.51
N ARG A 46 2.43 -9.26 -15.55
CA ARG A 46 2.50 -8.21 -16.58
C ARG A 46 3.82 -7.47 -16.56
N TYR A 47 4.30 -7.08 -15.37
CA TYR A 47 5.51 -6.27 -15.22
C TYR A 47 6.75 -7.08 -14.88
N LYS A 48 6.64 -8.41 -14.82
CA LYS A 48 7.73 -9.32 -14.42
C LYS A 48 8.27 -8.99 -13.05
N ILE A 49 7.39 -8.73 -12.09
CA ILE A 49 7.76 -8.54 -10.69
C ILE A 49 7.79 -9.89 -9.98
N THR A 50 8.90 -10.20 -9.32
CA THR A 50 8.98 -11.34 -8.41
C THR A 50 8.41 -10.91 -7.06
N LEU A 51 7.46 -11.69 -6.54
CA LEU A 51 6.80 -11.43 -5.27
C LEU A 51 7.41 -12.32 -4.19
N HIS A 52 7.98 -11.75 -3.14
CA HIS A 52 8.50 -12.53 -2.01
C HIS A 52 7.50 -12.63 -0.88
N GLY A 53 6.66 -11.61 -0.69
CA GLY A 53 5.62 -11.64 0.33
C GLY A 53 4.68 -10.45 0.23
N PHE A 54 3.49 -10.59 0.82
CA PHE A 54 2.50 -9.53 0.85
C PHE A 54 1.58 -9.65 2.04
N ILE A 55 0.99 -8.51 2.42
CA ILE A 55 -0.19 -8.47 3.28
C ILE A 55 -1.08 -7.29 2.89
N ALA A 56 -2.38 -7.55 2.78
CA ALA A 56 -3.40 -6.51 2.83
C ALA A 56 -3.89 -6.40 4.26
N MET A 57 -3.57 -5.29 4.91
CA MET A 57 -4.19 -4.87 6.16
C MET A 57 -5.59 -4.31 5.86
N SER A 58 -6.31 -3.79 6.86
CA SER A 58 -7.64 -3.19 6.61
C SER A 58 -7.57 -1.85 5.88
N ASN A 59 -6.54 -1.04 6.14
CA ASN A 59 -6.41 0.34 5.65
C ASN A 59 -5.10 0.63 4.91
N HIS A 60 -4.27 -0.39 4.69
CA HIS A 60 -3.04 -0.27 3.94
C HIS A 60 -2.57 -1.65 3.47
N GLN A 61 -1.52 -1.66 2.66
CA GLN A 61 -0.85 -2.90 2.26
C GLN A 61 0.66 -2.77 2.48
N HIS A 62 1.31 -3.93 2.57
CA HIS A 62 2.73 -4.07 2.37
C HIS A 62 3.04 -5.15 1.34
N LEU A 63 4.01 -4.90 0.47
CA LEU A 63 4.57 -5.90 -0.44
C LEU A 63 6.08 -5.94 -0.29
N LEU A 64 6.67 -7.13 -0.36
CA LEU A 64 8.08 -7.36 -0.56
C LEU A 64 8.26 -7.90 -1.98
N VAL A 65 8.83 -7.10 -2.87
CA VAL A 65 8.90 -7.38 -4.31
C VAL A 65 10.30 -7.13 -4.86
N ARG A 66 10.72 -7.96 -5.81
CA ARG A 66 11.89 -7.73 -6.64
C ARG A 66 11.46 -7.21 -8.01
N ASP A 67 11.98 -6.03 -8.34
CA ASP A 67 11.78 -5.41 -9.64
C ASP A 67 12.80 -5.97 -10.63
N ASN A 68 12.40 -6.97 -11.42
CA ASN A 68 13.33 -7.66 -12.31
C ASN A 68 13.77 -6.79 -13.49
N LEU A 69 12.97 -5.81 -13.90
CA LEU A 69 13.18 -5.04 -15.13
C LEU A 69 13.43 -3.55 -14.91
N GLY A 70 13.32 -3.05 -13.68
CA GLY A 70 13.41 -1.61 -13.39
C GLY A 70 12.13 -0.88 -13.81
N ASN A 71 10.97 -1.48 -13.55
CA ASN A 71 9.65 -0.95 -13.92
C ASN A 71 8.61 -1.05 -12.78
N TYR A 72 9.07 -1.09 -11.51
CA TYR A 72 8.16 -1.11 -10.37
C TYR A 72 7.17 0.08 -10.32
N PRO A 73 7.49 1.30 -10.81
CA PRO A 73 6.52 2.39 -10.85
C PRO A 73 5.30 2.07 -11.72
N GLU A 74 5.51 1.45 -12.88
CA GLU A 74 4.46 1.01 -13.79
C GLU A 74 3.64 -0.13 -13.17
N PHE A 75 4.30 -1.07 -12.50
CA PHE A 75 3.65 -2.09 -11.68
C PHE A 75 2.72 -1.45 -10.64
N PHE A 76 3.20 -0.50 -9.84
CA PHE A 76 2.37 0.19 -8.85
C PHE A 76 1.21 0.93 -9.50
N ALA A 77 1.48 1.69 -10.55
CA ALA A 77 0.46 2.47 -11.24
C ALA A 77 -0.68 1.57 -11.73
N HIS A 78 -0.36 0.43 -12.32
CA HIS A 78 -1.37 -0.53 -12.79
C HIS A 78 -2.06 -1.27 -11.65
N PHE A 79 -1.29 -1.89 -10.74
CA PHE A 79 -1.82 -2.66 -9.63
C PHE A 79 -2.77 -1.82 -8.75
N HIS A 80 -2.32 -0.64 -8.34
CA HIS A 80 -3.11 0.25 -7.48
C HIS A 80 -4.34 0.78 -8.21
N LYS A 81 -4.25 1.10 -9.51
CA LYS A 81 -5.39 1.51 -10.34
C LYS A 81 -6.44 0.40 -10.43
N MET A 82 -6.02 -0.84 -10.70
CA MET A 82 -6.96 -1.95 -10.89
C MET A 82 -7.68 -2.30 -9.58
N ILE A 83 -6.96 -2.35 -8.46
CA ILE A 83 -7.59 -2.49 -7.13
C ILE A 83 -8.56 -1.34 -6.87
N ALA A 84 -8.12 -0.09 -7.06
CA ALA A 84 -8.94 1.09 -6.76
C ALA A 84 -10.28 1.03 -7.49
N LYS A 85 -10.25 0.78 -8.80
CA LYS A 85 -11.46 0.71 -9.62
C LYS A 85 -12.35 -0.48 -9.23
N ALA A 86 -11.76 -1.67 -9.04
CA ALA A 86 -12.52 -2.87 -8.73
C ALA A 86 -13.17 -2.83 -7.33
N LEU A 87 -12.46 -2.35 -6.32
CA LEU A 87 -13.01 -2.21 -4.97
C LEU A 87 -14.00 -1.04 -4.87
N ASN A 88 -13.76 0.08 -5.53
CA ASN A 88 -14.76 1.15 -5.58
C ASN A 88 -16.07 0.66 -6.23
N ALA A 89 -15.99 -0.08 -7.34
CA ALA A 89 -17.15 -0.72 -7.94
C ALA A 89 -17.83 -1.71 -6.97
N HIS A 90 -17.05 -2.55 -6.27
CA HIS A 90 -17.58 -3.49 -5.29
C HIS A 90 -18.32 -2.80 -4.13
N TRP A 91 -17.79 -1.68 -3.65
CA TRP A 91 -18.38 -0.92 -2.54
C TRP A 91 -19.45 0.10 -2.98
N GLY A 92 -19.74 0.23 -4.28
CA GLY A 92 -20.60 1.31 -4.80
C GLY A 92 -20.04 2.71 -4.51
N ARG A 93 -18.72 2.82 -4.37
CA ARG A 93 -18.00 4.05 -4.05
C ARG A 93 -17.42 4.69 -5.30
N TRP A 94 -17.15 5.97 -5.18
CA TRP A 94 -16.37 6.77 -6.11
C TRP A 94 -15.31 7.54 -5.27
N GLU A 95 -14.46 8.34 -5.92
CA GLU A 95 -13.27 8.98 -5.32
C GLU A 95 -12.07 8.05 -5.06
N ASN A 96 -11.01 8.65 -4.52
CA ASN A 96 -9.74 7.99 -4.22
C ASN A 96 -9.91 6.80 -3.27
N LEU A 97 -9.46 5.61 -3.69
CA LEU A 97 -9.28 4.48 -2.78
C LEU A 97 -7.98 4.61 -1.97
N TRP A 98 -6.92 5.07 -2.62
CA TRP A 98 -5.60 5.24 -2.01
C TRP A 98 -5.40 6.67 -1.54
N ALA A 99 -4.53 6.85 -0.55
CA ALA A 99 -4.07 8.17 -0.17
C ALA A 99 -3.35 8.86 -1.35
N THR A 100 -3.41 10.19 -1.41
CA THR A 100 -2.86 10.99 -2.52
C THR A 100 -1.34 10.95 -2.55
N GLU A 101 -0.70 10.63 -1.43
CA GLU A 101 0.74 10.43 -1.35
C GLU A 101 1.18 9.24 -2.20
N GLN A 102 2.41 9.35 -2.71
CA GLN A 102 3.03 8.28 -3.46
C GLN A 102 3.24 7.03 -2.59
N PRO A 103 3.23 5.82 -3.19
CA PRO A 103 3.64 4.61 -2.49
C PRO A 103 5.05 4.77 -1.91
N ASN A 104 5.26 4.21 -0.72
CA ASN A 104 6.60 4.00 -0.22
C ASN A 104 7.23 2.78 -0.90
N ALA A 105 8.53 2.84 -1.14
CA ALA A 105 9.39 1.81 -1.70
C ALA A 105 10.79 2.04 -1.13
N VAL A 106 11.24 1.13 -0.29
CA VAL A 106 12.52 1.14 0.41
C VAL A 106 13.36 0.01 -0.17
N TYR A 107 14.51 0.35 -0.76
CA TYR A 107 15.45 -0.64 -1.29
C TYR A 107 16.10 -1.43 -0.14
N LEU A 108 16.11 -2.75 -0.26
CA LEU A 108 16.69 -3.67 0.71
C LEU A 108 17.97 -4.30 0.13
N VAL A 109 19.10 -3.92 0.71
CA VAL A 109 20.43 -4.25 0.22
C VAL A 109 20.84 -5.67 0.63
N GLU A 110 20.71 -5.98 1.92
CA GLU A 110 21.19 -7.25 2.46
C GLU A 110 20.11 -8.33 2.43
N ALA A 111 20.52 -9.58 2.25
CA ALA A 111 19.60 -10.72 2.28
C ALA A 111 18.86 -10.79 3.62
N GLN A 112 19.57 -10.57 4.73
CA GLN A 112 18.97 -10.58 6.06
C GLN A 112 17.94 -9.45 6.25
N ASP A 113 18.19 -8.25 5.73
CA ASP A 113 17.20 -7.15 5.76
C ASP A 113 15.91 -7.56 5.05
N ARG A 114 16.00 -8.24 3.91
CA ARG A 114 14.84 -8.73 3.18
C ARG A 114 14.06 -9.76 4.00
N PHE A 115 14.75 -10.69 4.65
CA PHE A 115 14.13 -11.67 5.55
C PHE A 115 13.42 -10.98 6.71
N ASP A 116 14.08 -10.06 7.41
CA ASP A 116 13.50 -9.33 8.53
C ASP A 116 12.29 -8.50 8.09
N LYS A 117 12.33 -7.91 6.89
CA LYS A 117 11.17 -7.22 6.31
C LYS A 117 10.06 -8.16 5.89
N LEU A 118 10.33 -9.38 5.44
CA LEU A 118 9.27 -10.36 5.22
C LEU A 118 8.56 -10.68 6.53
N ILE A 119 9.30 -10.94 7.61
CA ILE A 119 8.70 -11.22 8.93
C ILE A 119 7.88 -10.01 9.40
N TYR A 120 8.40 -8.79 9.25
CA TYR A 120 7.64 -7.56 9.52
C TYR A 120 6.31 -7.49 8.74
N VAL A 121 6.33 -7.83 7.44
CA VAL A 121 5.13 -7.85 6.59
C VAL A 121 4.12 -8.86 7.12
N LEU A 122 4.55 -10.09 7.42
CA LEU A 122 3.67 -11.17 7.87
C LEU A 122 3.10 -10.91 9.27
N CYS A 123 3.92 -10.37 10.17
CA CYS A 123 3.56 -10.15 11.58
C CYS A 123 2.83 -8.82 11.84
N ASN A 124 2.61 -7.99 10.81
CA ASN A 124 1.98 -6.68 10.95
C ASN A 124 0.61 -6.71 11.69
N PRO A 125 -0.30 -7.68 11.43
CA PRO A 125 -1.58 -7.79 12.16
C PRO A 125 -1.41 -8.06 13.65
N VAL A 126 -0.35 -8.78 14.03
CA VAL A 126 -0.04 -9.10 15.43
C VAL A 126 0.59 -7.89 16.11
N ALA A 127 1.48 -7.19 15.42
CA ALA A 127 2.13 -5.96 15.89
C ALA A 127 1.11 -4.85 16.17
N ASP A 128 0.10 -4.71 15.30
CA ASP A 128 -0.99 -3.73 15.43
C ASP A 128 -2.11 -4.19 16.39
N ASN A 129 -1.91 -5.30 17.12
CA ASN A 129 -2.90 -5.88 18.04
C ASN A 129 -4.26 -6.15 17.40
N LEU A 130 -4.28 -6.48 16.11
CA LEU A 130 -5.49 -6.92 15.44
C LEU A 130 -5.78 -8.37 15.82
N VAL A 131 -4.78 -9.25 15.71
CA VAL A 131 -4.90 -10.69 16.02
C VAL A 131 -3.85 -11.15 17.02
N GLU A 132 -4.06 -12.30 17.66
CA GLU A 132 -3.06 -12.88 18.56
C GLU A 132 -1.96 -13.59 17.78
N ARG A 133 -2.36 -14.34 16.74
CA ARG A 133 -1.46 -15.09 15.86
C ARG A 133 -1.60 -14.65 14.41
N VAL A 134 -0.51 -14.69 13.64
CA VAL A 134 -0.48 -14.36 12.21
C VAL A 134 -1.46 -15.23 11.42
N ALA A 135 -1.58 -16.50 11.80
CA ALA A 135 -2.52 -17.46 11.20
C ALA A 135 -4.00 -17.06 11.34
N GLU A 136 -4.33 -16.14 12.25
CA GLU A 136 -5.69 -15.69 12.51
C GLU A 136 -6.08 -14.46 11.68
N TRP A 137 -5.14 -13.87 10.93
CA TRP A 137 -5.47 -12.77 10.03
C TRP A 137 -6.38 -13.27 8.90
N PRO A 138 -7.61 -12.75 8.78
CA PRO A 138 -8.58 -13.21 7.78
C PRO A 138 -8.36 -12.59 6.39
N GLY A 139 -7.49 -11.59 6.27
CA GLY A 139 -7.26 -10.86 5.02
C GLY A 139 -6.19 -11.51 4.15
N ALA A 140 -5.98 -10.96 2.96
CA ALA A 140 -4.94 -11.43 2.05
C ALA A 140 -3.56 -11.35 2.71
N SER A 141 -2.87 -12.50 2.81
CA SER A 141 -1.52 -12.63 3.35
C SER A 141 -0.78 -13.78 2.66
N SER A 142 0.53 -13.62 2.45
CA SER A 142 1.37 -14.70 1.91
C SER A 142 1.76 -15.74 2.96
N PHE A 143 1.46 -15.56 4.26
CA PHE A 143 1.90 -16.47 5.32
C PHE A 143 1.58 -17.95 5.03
N GLY A 144 0.34 -18.24 4.62
CA GLY A 144 -0.08 -19.60 4.27
C GLY A 144 0.70 -20.18 3.08
N GLN A 145 1.08 -19.35 2.11
CA GLN A 145 1.88 -19.78 0.96
C GLN A 145 3.31 -20.14 1.35
N HIS A 146 3.91 -19.41 2.30
CA HIS A 146 5.24 -19.76 2.82
C HIS A 146 5.28 -21.13 3.52
N LEU A 147 4.15 -21.57 4.08
CA LEU A 147 4.08 -22.83 4.84
C LEU A 147 3.60 -24.04 4.01
N ARG A 148 2.70 -23.83 3.05
CA ARG A 148 1.94 -24.93 2.42
C ARG A 148 2.12 -25.02 0.90
N GLY A 149 2.70 -24.02 0.27
CA GLY A 149 2.89 -24.00 -1.18
C GLY A 149 2.93 -22.59 -1.76
N THR A 150 3.81 -22.37 -2.72
CA THR A 150 4.15 -21.03 -3.21
C THR A 150 3.14 -20.45 -4.20
N THR A 151 2.24 -21.27 -4.76
CA THR A 151 1.32 -20.86 -5.83
C THR A 151 -0.15 -20.96 -5.45
N ARG A 152 -0.97 -20.03 -5.93
CA ARG A 152 -2.44 -20.04 -5.82
C ARG A 152 -3.09 -19.50 -7.09
N THR A 153 -3.97 -20.28 -7.70
CA THR A 153 -4.76 -19.82 -8.86
C THR A 153 -5.96 -19.00 -8.40
N ILE A 154 -6.14 -17.82 -8.98
CA ILE A 154 -7.22 -16.88 -8.66
C ILE A 154 -8.06 -16.64 -9.90
N LYS A 155 -9.36 -16.96 -9.83
CA LYS A 155 -10.31 -16.64 -10.90
C LYS A 155 -10.58 -15.14 -10.92
N ARG A 156 -10.77 -14.59 -12.12
CA ARG A 156 -11.17 -13.20 -12.33
C ARG A 156 -12.45 -12.88 -11.54
N PRO A 157 -12.44 -11.85 -10.67
CA PRO A 157 -13.64 -11.42 -9.95
C PRO A 157 -14.74 -10.98 -10.92
N ARG A 158 -16.00 -11.27 -10.57
CA ARG A 158 -17.17 -10.77 -11.31
C ARG A 158 -17.47 -9.32 -10.94
N GLY A 159 -18.25 -8.63 -11.77
CA GLY A 159 -18.76 -7.28 -11.50
C GLY A 159 -17.99 -6.20 -12.24
N PHE A 160 -16.74 -5.92 -11.84
CA PHE A 160 -15.96 -4.84 -12.44
C PHE A 160 -15.27 -5.24 -13.76
N PHE A 161 -14.73 -6.45 -13.84
CA PHE A 161 -13.96 -6.89 -15.00
C PHE A 161 -14.87 -7.42 -16.10
N ARG A 162 -14.73 -6.88 -17.31
CA ARG A 162 -15.46 -7.32 -18.50
C ARG A 162 -15.10 -8.76 -18.88
N GLU A 163 -16.08 -9.52 -19.34
CA GLU A 163 -15.86 -10.92 -19.74
C GLU A 163 -14.96 -11.04 -20.97
N ASP A 164 -15.21 -10.19 -21.96
CA ASP A 164 -14.48 -10.02 -23.23
C ASP A 164 -13.30 -9.03 -23.11
N GLY A 165 -12.98 -8.60 -21.89
CA GLY A 165 -11.92 -7.62 -21.64
C GLY A 165 -10.50 -8.22 -21.66
N PRO A 166 -9.47 -7.36 -21.63
CA PRO A 166 -8.06 -7.78 -21.73
C PRO A 166 -7.51 -8.47 -20.47
N MET A 167 -8.28 -8.52 -19.39
CA MET A 167 -7.86 -9.11 -18.11
C MET A 167 -8.09 -10.63 -18.14
N PRO A 168 -7.11 -11.50 -17.84
CA PRO A 168 -7.23 -12.95 -17.98
C PRO A 168 -8.37 -13.58 -17.17
N LYS A 169 -8.97 -14.69 -17.63
CA LYS A 169 -10.05 -15.39 -16.90
C LYS A 169 -9.59 -15.92 -15.53
N GLU A 170 -8.32 -16.27 -15.41
CA GLU A 170 -7.65 -16.67 -14.19
C GLU A 170 -6.18 -16.27 -14.26
N VAL A 171 -5.55 -16.13 -13.10
CA VAL A 171 -4.14 -15.79 -12.93
C VAL A 171 -3.54 -16.66 -11.84
N THR A 172 -2.23 -16.93 -11.94
CA THR A 172 -1.51 -17.67 -10.90
C THR A 172 -0.70 -16.71 -10.06
N LEU A 173 -1.08 -16.54 -8.79
CA LEU A 173 -0.26 -15.84 -7.82
C LEU A 173 0.87 -16.78 -7.39
N ARG A 174 2.11 -16.33 -7.51
CA ARG A 174 3.30 -17.06 -7.06
C ARG A 174 4.10 -16.18 -6.10
N ILE A 175 4.52 -16.77 -4.98
CA ILE A 175 5.61 -16.21 -4.18
C ILE A 175 6.91 -16.98 -4.47
N GLU A 176 8.03 -16.31 -4.39
CA GLU A 176 9.36 -16.93 -4.54
C GLU A 176 10.17 -16.72 -3.26
N PRO A 177 11.11 -17.64 -2.94
CA PRO A 177 12.07 -17.43 -1.87
C PRO A 177 12.75 -16.06 -1.99
N ILE A 178 13.13 -15.48 -0.86
CA ILE A 178 13.82 -14.19 -0.84
C ILE A 178 15.23 -14.36 -1.44
N ASP A 179 15.67 -13.35 -2.21
CA ASP A 179 17.03 -13.24 -2.70
C ASP A 179 18.07 -13.45 -1.58
N GLY A 180 18.91 -14.50 -1.70
CA GLY A 180 19.90 -14.93 -0.71
C GLY A 180 19.51 -16.15 0.12
N PHE A 181 18.27 -16.66 -0.01
CA PHE A 181 17.77 -17.85 0.68
C PHE A 181 17.34 -18.97 -0.28
N GLU A 182 17.72 -18.89 -1.57
CA GLU A 182 17.36 -19.85 -2.62
C GLU A 182 17.93 -21.25 -2.38
N HIS A 183 18.98 -21.33 -1.56
CA HIS A 183 19.63 -22.58 -1.18
C HIS A 183 18.83 -23.42 -0.18
N LEU A 184 17.85 -22.82 0.52
CA LEU A 184 17.06 -23.53 1.51
C LEU A 184 16.00 -24.39 0.84
N ALA A 185 15.87 -25.64 1.28
CA ALA A 185 14.76 -26.48 0.86
C ALA A 185 13.43 -25.89 1.36
N ALA A 186 12.33 -26.21 0.67
CA ALA A 186 11.01 -25.65 1.00
C ALA A 186 10.61 -25.88 2.47
N LYS A 187 10.96 -27.04 3.04
CA LYS A 187 10.71 -27.34 4.45
C LYS A 187 11.56 -26.46 5.39
N GLU A 188 12.85 -26.31 5.10
CA GLU A 188 13.76 -25.49 5.91
C GLU A 188 13.34 -24.01 5.88
N TRP A 189 12.91 -23.53 4.72
CA TRP A 189 12.33 -22.20 4.58
C TRP A 189 11.06 -22.03 5.41
N ALA A 190 10.12 -22.97 5.31
CA ALA A 190 8.89 -22.94 6.10
C ALA A 190 9.16 -22.97 7.61
N ASP A 191 10.09 -23.80 8.06
CA ASP A 191 10.50 -23.91 9.47
C ASP A 191 11.15 -22.61 9.95
N LYS A 192 12.03 -21.99 9.14
CA LYS A 192 12.66 -20.71 9.44
C LYS A 192 11.63 -19.58 9.59
N ILE A 193 10.66 -19.50 8.68
CA ILE A 193 9.56 -18.52 8.75
C ILE A 193 8.69 -18.77 10.00
N ALA A 194 8.32 -20.02 10.26
CA ALA A 194 7.48 -20.38 11.40
C ALA A 194 8.16 -20.03 12.74
N ALA A 195 9.46 -20.27 12.86
CA ALA A 195 10.24 -19.92 14.05
C ALA A 195 10.29 -18.40 14.27
N ALA A 196 10.58 -17.62 13.23
CA ALA A 196 10.65 -16.16 13.33
C ALA A 196 9.28 -15.53 13.63
N VAL A 197 8.21 -16.02 13.00
CA VAL A 197 6.84 -15.56 13.29
C VAL A 197 6.45 -15.86 14.73
N ARG A 198 6.77 -17.06 15.25
CA ARG A 198 6.50 -17.42 16.65
C ARG A 198 7.20 -16.48 17.62
N ALA A 199 8.46 -16.15 17.37
CA ALA A 199 9.21 -15.21 18.20
C ALA A 199 8.54 -13.83 18.26
N GLU A 200 8.03 -13.33 17.12
CA GLU A 200 7.29 -12.06 17.07
C GLU A 200 5.92 -12.13 17.76
N GLU A 201 5.20 -13.25 17.64
CA GLU A 201 3.95 -13.48 18.35
C GLU A 201 4.15 -13.47 19.88
N ASP A 202 5.18 -14.17 20.37
CA ASP A 202 5.53 -14.23 21.78
C ASP A 202 5.96 -12.85 22.30
N ALA A 203 6.78 -12.12 21.53
CA ALA A 203 7.18 -10.76 21.86
C ALA A 203 5.98 -9.80 21.90
N ALA A 204 5.05 -9.91 20.95
CA ALA A 204 3.82 -9.11 20.94
C ALA A 204 2.91 -9.42 22.12
N LYS A 205 2.78 -10.71 22.48
CA LYS A 205 2.04 -11.15 23.67
C LYS A 205 2.65 -10.56 24.94
N ALA A 206 3.97 -10.61 25.09
CA ALA A 206 4.66 -10.00 26.23
C ALA A 206 4.48 -8.47 26.27
N ARG A 207 4.53 -7.78 25.12
CA ARG A 207 4.25 -6.33 25.02
C ARG A 207 2.83 -6.01 25.48
N ARG A 208 1.81 -6.75 25.00
CA ARG A 208 0.41 -6.57 25.41
C ARG A 208 0.21 -6.76 26.92
N ALA A 209 0.83 -7.80 27.50
CA ALA A 209 0.75 -8.06 28.93
C ALA A 209 1.32 -6.90 29.77
N LYS A 210 2.38 -6.23 29.28
CA LYS A 210 2.99 -5.07 29.95
C LYS A 210 2.18 -3.78 29.79
N THR A 211 1.57 -3.55 28.63
CA THR A 211 0.88 -2.28 28.32
C THR A 211 -0.61 -2.30 28.61
N GLY A 212 -1.21 -3.47 28.85
CA GLY A 212 -2.66 -3.62 28.97
C GLY A 212 -3.42 -3.42 27.65
N ALA A 213 -2.72 -3.39 26.51
CA ALA A 213 -3.34 -3.19 25.20
C ALA A 213 -4.33 -4.32 24.89
N THR A 214 -5.51 -3.94 24.41
CA THR A 214 -6.57 -4.88 24.01
C THR A 214 -6.58 -5.09 22.50
N ARG A 215 -7.16 -6.21 22.06
CA ARG A 215 -7.25 -6.54 20.63
C ARG A 215 -8.40 -5.80 19.95
N ALA A 216 -8.16 -5.29 18.75
CA ALA A 216 -9.15 -4.58 17.96
C ALA A 216 -9.96 -5.48 17.01
N TRP A 217 -9.52 -6.72 16.77
CA TRP A 217 -10.22 -7.72 15.98
C TRP A 217 -10.47 -8.99 16.81
N THR A 218 -11.74 -9.39 16.91
CA THR A 218 -12.16 -10.66 17.51
C THR A 218 -13.15 -11.31 16.54
N GLN A 219 -12.83 -12.52 16.08
CA GLN A 219 -13.68 -13.42 15.27
C GLN A 219 -14.85 -12.72 14.56
N GLY A 220 -14.56 -12.06 13.44
CA GLY A 220 -15.59 -11.63 12.49
C GLY A 220 -16.13 -10.20 12.62
N ARG A 221 -15.69 -9.39 13.60
CA ARG A 221 -15.97 -7.94 13.58
C ARG A 221 -14.75 -7.14 13.99
N ALA A 222 -14.30 -6.26 13.10
CA ALA A 222 -13.49 -5.12 13.52
C ALA A 222 -14.37 -4.22 14.40
N ARG A 223 -13.87 -3.74 15.54
CA ARG A 223 -14.58 -2.77 16.40
C ARG A 223 -14.77 -1.37 15.77
N HIS A 224 -14.63 -1.26 14.46
CA HIS A 224 -14.71 -0.02 13.74
C HIS A 224 -15.94 -0.05 12.82
N GLY A 225 -16.97 0.70 13.22
CA GLY A 225 -17.95 1.21 12.29
C GLY A 225 -17.18 1.97 11.22
N ALA A 226 -17.20 1.48 9.99
CA ALA A 226 -17.01 2.38 8.87
C ALA A 226 -18.14 3.38 9.01
N ASP A 227 -17.81 4.65 9.25
CA ASP A 227 -18.79 5.71 9.21
C ASP A 227 -19.50 5.57 7.85
N GLU A 228 -20.78 5.22 7.92
CA GLU A 228 -21.59 4.69 6.82
C GLU A 228 -22.02 5.81 5.86
N GLN A 229 -21.39 6.98 5.97
CA GLN A 229 -21.61 8.13 5.12
C GLN A 229 -20.59 8.14 3.99
N ALA A 230 -20.74 7.19 3.07
CA ALA A 230 -20.18 7.35 1.74
C ALA A 230 -20.83 8.60 1.09
N PRO A 231 -20.11 9.38 0.29
CA PRO A 231 -20.74 10.46 -0.45
C PRO A 231 -21.73 9.87 -1.46
N HIS A 232 -23.03 9.94 -1.17
CA HIS A 232 -24.09 9.51 -2.07
C HIS A 232 -24.48 10.68 -2.99
N ARG A 233 -24.40 10.51 -4.31
CA ARG A 233 -25.15 11.38 -5.23
C ARG A 233 -26.60 10.91 -5.24
N ARG A 234 -27.53 11.75 -4.77
CA ARG A 234 -28.90 11.73 -5.30
C ARG A 234 -28.84 12.32 -6.71
N ALA A 235 -28.74 11.45 -7.72
CA ALA A 235 -28.88 11.89 -9.10
C ALA A 235 -30.37 12.06 -9.40
N SER A 236 -30.79 13.31 -9.64
CA SER A 236 -32.00 13.58 -10.43
C SER A 236 -31.55 14.40 -11.65
N PRO A 237 -31.84 13.96 -12.89
CA PRO A 237 -31.53 14.73 -14.08
C PRO A 237 -32.63 15.78 -14.28
N GLN A 238 -32.44 16.97 -13.74
CA GLN A 238 -33.15 18.14 -14.24
C GLN A 238 -32.10 19.11 -14.77
N ALA A 239 -32.20 19.39 -16.07
CA ALA A 239 -31.34 20.29 -16.80
C ALA A 239 -31.31 21.67 -16.14
N PRO A 240 -30.14 22.33 -16.00
CA PRO A 240 -30.12 23.70 -15.53
C PRO A 240 -30.69 24.63 -16.61
N ALA A 241 -31.69 25.43 -16.21
CA ALA A 241 -32.18 26.57 -16.96
C ALA A 241 -31.06 27.63 -17.15
N PRO A 242 -31.11 28.47 -18.20
CA PRO A 242 -30.00 29.36 -18.55
C PRO A 242 -29.80 30.44 -17.48
N CYS A 243 -28.56 30.60 -17.03
CA CYS A 243 -28.16 31.60 -16.05
C CYS A 243 -28.17 33.00 -16.70
N GLY A 244 -29.11 33.85 -16.26
CA GLY A 244 -29.17 35.26 -16.61
C GLY A 244 -28.03 36.05 -15.96
N LEU A 245 -27.31 36.81 -16.78
CA LEU A 245 -26.34 37.82 -16.37
C LEU A 245 -27.01 38.86 -15.47
N SER A 246 -26.51 39.04 -14.25
CA SER A 246 -26.71 40.28 -13.50
C SER A 246 -25.35 40.82 -13.05
N GLN A 247 -25.08 42.04 -13.49
CA GLN A 247 -23.91 42.83 -13.16
C GLN A 247 -23.96 43.25 -11.70
N GLN A 248 -22.90 43.00 -10.93
CA GLN A 248 -22.62 43.78 -9.73
C GLN A 248 -21.18 44.32 -9.77
N ARG A 249 -21.09 45.62 -9.54
CA ARG A 249 -19.93 46.49 -9.68
C ARG A 249 -18.86 46.18 -8.63
N ALA A 250 -17.60 46.28 -9.07
CA ALA A 250 -16.41 46.18 -8.24
C ALA A 250 -16.26 47.40 -7.31
N ALA A 251 -15.92 47.15 -6.05
CA ALA A 251 -15.37 48.14 -5.12
C ALA A 251 -13.87 47.87 -4.93
N ALA A 252 -13.05 48.91 -5.12
CA ALA A 252 -11.59 48.86 -5.05
C ALA A 252 -11.06 48.73 -3.61
N PRO A 253 -9.98 47.99 -3.35
CA PRO A 253 -9.33 47.96 -2.05
C PRO A 253 -8.34 49.12 -1.86
N ARG A 254 -8.39 49.74 -0.68
CA ARG A 254 -7.49 50.79 -0.19
C ARG A 254 -6.05 50.29 -0.02
N ALA A 255 -5.10 51.15 -0.38
CA ALA A 255 -3.66 50.96 -0.21
C ALA A 255 -3.24 51.00 1.28
N LEU A 256 -2.33 50.10 1.66
CA LEU A 256 -1.55 50.15 2.90
C LEU A 256 -0.06 50.08 2.55
N GLY A 257 0.72 50.92 3.23
CA GLY A 257 2.02 51.41 2.79
C GLY A 257 3.19 50.43 2.93
N ALA A 258 4.23 50.70 2.14
CA ALA A 258 5.49 49.98 2.10
C ALA A 258 6.41 50.30 3.30
N PRO A 259 7.14 49.32 3.86
CA PRO A 259 8.20 49.58 4.82
C PRO A 259 9.54 49.90 4.14
N ARG A 260 10.27 50.86 4.75
CA ARG A 260 11.59 51.38 4.32
C ARG A 260 12.72 50.36 4.51
N LEU A 261 13.63 50.31 3.54
CA LEU A 261 14.92 49.60 3.61
C LEU A 261 15.95 50.39 4.43
N PRO A 262 16.77 49.74 5.29
CA PRO A 262 17.93 50.36 5.90
C PRO A 262 19.19 50.28 5.00
N LYS A 263 19.99 51.35 5.05
CA LYS A 263 21.26 51.56 4.34
C LYS A 263 22.44 50.87 5.06
N GLY A 264 23.39 50.35 4.28
CA GLY A 264 24.81 50.29 4.65
C GLY A 264 25.41 48.89 4.91
N LEU A 265 26.24 48.41 3.98
CA LEU A 265 27.24 47.36 4.19
C LEU A 265 28.64 47.96 3.98
N PRO A 266 29.62 47.76 4.90
CA PRO A 266 31.01 48.10 4.61
C PRO A 266 31.68 46.99 3.79
N ARG A 267 32.44 47.41 2.77
CA ARG A 267 33.29 46.57 1.92
C ARG A 267 34.39 45.91 2.75
N ARG A 268 34.54 44.58 2.65
CA ARG A 268 35.77 43.88 3.06
C ARG A 268 36.62 43.56 1.84
N THR A 269 37.86 44.00 1.93
CA THR A 269 38.99 43.81 1.03
C THR A 269 39.46 42.36 1.04
N THR A 270 39.69 41.79 -0.13
CA THR A 270 40.51 40.59 -0.36
C THR A 270 41.99 40.93 -0.18
N PRO A 271 42.79 40.00 0.36
CA PRO A 271 44.21 39.92 0.05
C PRO A 271 44.48 38.78 -0.94
N MET A 272 45.12 39.12 -2.05
CA MET A 272 46.10 38.22 -2.66
C MET A 272 47.36 38.26 -1.78
N ASP A 273 47.98 37.11 -1.51
CA ASP A 273 49.37 36.92 -1.94
C ASP A 273 49.81 35.46 -1.95
N ARG A 274 50.89 35.25 -2.70
CA ARG A 274 51.53 34.01 -3.17
C ARG A 274 52.25 33.22 -2.08
N GLY A 275 52.47 31.93 -2.33
CA GLY A 275 53.30 31.00 -1.56
C GLY A 275 52.98 29.57 -1.92
#